data_AF-A0A5N6GLP8-F1
#
_entry.id   AF-A0A5N6GLP8-F1
#
_cell.length_a   1.000
_cell.length_b   1.000
_cell.length_c   1.000
_cell.angle_alpha   90.00
_cell.angle_beta   90.00
_cell.angle_gamma   90.00
#
_symmetry.space_group_name_H-M   'P 1'
#
loop_
_entity.id
_entity.type
_entity.pdbx_description
1 polymer ?
#
loop_
_entity_poly.entity_id
_entity_poly.type
_entity_poly.pdbx_seq_one_letter_code
_entity_poly.pdbx_strand_id
1 'polypeptide(L)'
;MRSFTSFPRGFRAIQSSLPRTAISRPTSRPFSQLINRSTRSSPALSWASGRTSVSASTLRHNSSSARPLTDQAADAARDAENEEQNRKRREQEPAYQITFTCKPCGERSSHRMSKQGYHRGTVVIRCPSCKNRHIISDHLNIFYDKKTTLEDILAEQGNKLKRGYVEGDMEFWDDGSVTPKEAEEAKSDQGQLP
;
A
#
# COMPACT_ATOMS: atom_id res chain seq x y z
N MET A 1 37.73 -57.17 31.87
CA MET A 1 38.69 -56.14 31.41
C MET A 1 38.05 -54.77 31.57
N ARG A 2 38.62 -53.95 32.47
CA ARG A 2 38.73 -52.48 32.50
C ARG A 2 37.44 -51.63 32.39
N SER A 3 37.21 -50.54 33.12
CA SER A 3 37.75 -49.96 34.36
C SER A 3 36.82 -48.77 34.69
N PHE A 4 36.47 -48.59 35.96
CA PHE A 4 35.85 -47.37 36.50
C PHE A 4 36.91 -46.29 36.80
N THR A 5 36.43 -45.09 37.22
CA THR A 5 37.12 -43.84 37.64
C THR A 5 37.20 -42.79 36.51
N SER A 6 36.96 -41.48 36.66
CA SER A 6 36.77 -40.58 37.82
C SER A 6 36.13 -39.26 37.34
N PHE A 7 35.18 -38.69 38.10
CA PHE A 7 34.91 -37.23 38.20
C PHE A 7 36.00 -36.58 39.11
N PRO A 8 36.13 -35.24 39.38
CA PRO A 8 35.16 -34.14 39.23
C PRO A 8 35.75 -32.74 38.82
N ARG A 9 34.90 -31.70 38.94
CA ARG A 9 35.18 -30.24 39.04
C ARG A 9 35.53 -29.51 37.73
N GLY A 10 34.99 -28.34 37.41
CA GLY A 10 34.19 -27.41 38.20
C GLY A 10 33.72 -26.21 37.37
N PHE A 11 32.85 -25.45 38.01
CA PHE A 11 32.14 -24.23 37.62
C PHE A 11 32.96 -23.15 36.89
N ARG A 12 32.31 -22.46 35.95
CA ARG A 12 32.10 -21.00 36.02
C ARG A 12 30.99 -20.55 35.07
N ALA A 13 29.85 -20.21 35.65
CA ALA A 13 28.88 -19.32 35.04
C ALA A 13 29.47 -17.91 35.03
N ILE A 14 29.46 -17.24 33.87
CA ILE A 14 29.75 -15.81 33.79
C ILE A 14 28.44 -15.13 33.43
N GLN A 15 27.76 -14.64 34.47
CA GLN A 15 26.74 -13.61 34.37
C GLN A 15 27.48 -12.28 34.24
N SER A 16 27.26 -11.55 33.15
CA SER A 16 27.62 -10.13 33.06
C SER A 16 26.32 -9.32 33.07
N SER A 17 25.84 -9.03 34.28
CA SER A 17 24.85 -8.00 34.55
C SER A 17 25.49 -6.63 34.32
N LEU A 18 25.00 -5.87 33.34
CA LEU A 18 25.35 -4.46 33.15
C LEU A 18 24.26 -3.55 33.74
N PRO A 19 24.66 -2.41 34.34
CA PRO A 19 23.84 -1.65 35.27
C PRO A 19 22.69 -0.89 34.59
N ARG A 20 21.54 -1.00 35.25
CA ARG A 20 20.30 -0.26 35.03
C ARG A 20 20.52 1.21 35.40
N THR A 21 20.75 2.07 34.42
CA THR A 21 20.78 3.51 34.63
C THR A 21 19.36 4.04 34.76
N ALA A 22 18.99 4.40 35.99
CA ALA A 22 17.76 5.10 36.31
C ALA A 22 17.91 6.57 35.93
N ILE A 23 17.22 7.01 34.88
CA ILE A 23 17.10 8.43 34.56
C ILE A 23 15.81 8.95 35.21
N SER A 24 16.01 9.96 36.05
CA SER A 24 15.03 10.64 36.89
C SER A 24 13.94 11.36 36.09
N ARG A 25 12.69 11.21 36.57
CA ARG A 25 11.55 12.11 36.24
C ARG A 25 11.86 13.52 36.71
N PRO A 26 11.65 14.57 35.89
CA PRO A 26 11.31 15.86 36.44
C PRO A 26 9.79 15.96 36.62
N THR A 27 9.46 16.08 37.90
CA THR A 27 8.20 16.52 38.48
C THR A 27 7.65 17.80 37.83
N SER A 28 6.32 17.83 37.72
CA SER A 28 5.49 19.01 37.54
C SER A 28 5.96 20.20 38.39
N ARG A 29 5.99 21.39 37.78
CA ARG A 29 5.91 22.66 38.50
C ARG A 29 4.76 23.48 37.93
N PRO A 30 3.67 23.68 38.69
CA PRO A 30 2.80 24.82 38.50
C PRO A 30 3.44 26.01 39.21
N PHE A 31 3.55 27.17 38.56
CA PHE A 31 3.67 28.41 39.31
C PHE A 31 2.98 29.55 38.60
N SER A 32 2.11 30.16 39.37
CA SER A 32 1.15 31.17 39.02
C SER A 32 1.78 32.56 39.05
N GLN A 33 1.22 33.45 38.21
CA GLN A 33 0.96 34.87 38.46
C GLN A 33 2.16 35.84 38.53
N LEU A 34 2.10 36.88 37.68
CA LEU A 34 2.03 38.31 38.03
C LEU A 34 1.86 39.10 36.71
N ILE A 35 0.65 39.58 36.39
CA ILE A 35 0.22 40.98 36.51
C ILE A 35 1.23 41.99 35.94
N ASN A 36 0.94 42.54 34.75
CA ASN A 36 1.10 43.98 34.56
C ASN A 36 -0.07 44.57 33.79
N ARG A 37 -0.44 45.74 34.28
CA ARG A 37 -1.62 46.55 34.05
C ARG A 37 -1.42 47.37 32.78
N SER A 38 -2.42 47.43 31.90
CA SER A 38 -2.54 48.55 30.97
C SER A 38 -4.01 48.87 30.79
N THR A 39 -4.38 49.97 31.43
CA THR A 39 -5.65 50.68 31.27
C THR A 39 -5.73 51.23 29.86
N ARG A 40 -6.69 50.75 29.07
CA ARG A 40 -7.19 51.53 27.93
C ARG A 40 -8.70 51.47 27.90
N SER A 41 -9.30 52.65 28.01
CA SER A 41 -10.74 52.87 28.00
C SER A 41 -11.33 52.81 26.59
N SER A 42 -12.56 52.29 26.56
CA SER A 42 -13.68 52.57 25.64
C SER A 42 -13.71 51.90 24.25
N PRO A 43 -14.90 51.72 23.62
CA PRO A 43 -16.27 51.97 24.11
C PRO A 43 -17.18 50.73 24.13
N ALA A 44 -18.26 50.82 24.91
CA ALA A 44 -19.33 49.83 24.97
C ALA A 44 -20.20 49.90 23.70
N LEU A 45 -20.25 48.79 22.95
CA LEU A 45 -21.31 48.52 21.99
C LEU A 45 -22.37 47.68 22.72
N SER A 46 -23.53 48.29 22.95
CA SER A 46 -24.72 47.64 23.48
C SER A 46 -25.25 46.65 22.45
N TRP A 47 -24.85 45.39 22.58
CA TRP A 47 -25.56 44.29 21.92
C TRP A 47 -26.93 44.14 22.58
N ALA A 48 -27.96 44.58 21.87
CA ALA A 48 -29.34 44.25 22.17
C ALA A 48 -29.45 42.72 22.30
N SER A 49 -29.87 42.25 23.47
CA SER A 49 -30.18 40.85 23.71
C SER A 49 -31.49 40.50 22.99
N GLY A 50 -31.41 40.25 21.69
CA GLY A 50 -32.45 39.53 20.96
C GLY A 50 -32.34 38.06 21.33
N ARG A 51 -33.14 37.60 22.30
CA ARG A 51 -33.34 36.17 22.56
C ARG A 51 -34.09 35.58 21.37
N THR A 52 -33.38 35.18 20.32
CA THR A 52 -33.95 34.30 19.31
C THR A 52 -34.04 32.91 19.94
N SER A 53 -35.26 32.51 20.30
CA SER A 53 -35.58 31.14 20.62
C SER A 53 -35.41 30.31 19.35
N VAL A 54 -34.22 29.82 19.09
CA VAL A 54 -34.01 28.74 18.12
C VAL A 54 -34.58 27.48 18.73
N SER A 55 -35.76 27.08 18.26
CA SER A 55 -36.32 25.75 18.50
C SER A 55 -35.29 24.72 18.06
N ALA A 56 -34.58 24.13 19.02
CA ALA A 56 -33.65 23.05 18.79
C ALA A 56 -34.43 21.77 18.50
N SER A 57 -35.00 21.69 17.29
CA SER A 57 -35.48 20.45 16.70
C SER A 57 -34.27 19.59 16.38
N THR A 58 -33.67 18.97 17.40
CA THR A 58 -32.69 17.90 17.21
C THR A 58 -33.42 16.65 16.73
N LEU A 59 -33.93 16.72 15.50
CA LEU A 59 -34.22 15.54 14.71
C LEU A 59 -32.86 14.89 14.43
N ARG A 60 -32.45 13.98 15.31
CA ARG A 60 -31.43 12.99 14.99
C ARG A 60 -32.02 12.16 13.86
N HIS A 61 -31.64 12.51 12.63
CA HIS A 61 -31.96 11.72 11.46
C HIS A 61 -31.25 10.38 11.62
N ASN A 62 -31.97 9.38 12.13
CA ASN A 62 -31.55 8.00 12.04
C ASN A 62 -31.59 7.62 10.56
N SER A 63 -30.46 7.82 9.87
CA SER A 63 -30.31 7.52 8.45
C SER A 63 -30.11 6.01 8.28
N SER A 64 -31.17 5.26 8.51
CA SER A 64 -31.30 3.85 8.10
C SER A 64 -31.72 3.70 6.63
N SER A 65 -31.90 4.83 5.93
CA SER A 65 -32.04 4.83 4.47
C SER A 65 -30.67 4.66 3.85
N ALA A 66 -30.50 3.60 3.06
CA ALA A 66 -29.36 3.36 2.18
C ALA A 66 -29.29 4.42 1.08
N ARG A 67 -29.09 5.69 1.46
CA ARG A 67 -28.83 6.77 0.53
C ARG A 67 -27.39 6.58 0.05
N PRO A 68 -27.15 6.33 -1.25
CA PRO A 68 -25.79 6.28 -1.76
C PRO A 68 -25.07 7.59 -1.44
N LEU A 69 -23.75 7.51 -1.27
CA LEU A 69 -22.86 8.66 -1.01
C LEU A 69 -22.94 9.71 -2.13
N THR A 70 -23.53 9.36 -3.27
CA THR A 70 -23.82 10.20 -4.42
C THR A 70 -25.33 10.30 -4.63
N ASP A 71 -25.83 11.47 -5.06
CA ASP A 71 -27.26 11.68 -5.41
C ASP A 71 -27.69 10.93 -6.69
N GLN A 72 -26.89 9.98 -7.15
CA GLN A 72 -27.12 9.25 -8.40
C GLN A 72 -28.06 8.07 -8.17
N ALA A 73 -29.17 8.04 -8.92
CA ALA A 73 -30.01 6.86 -9.02
C ALA A 73 -29.22 5.73 -9.71
N ALA A 74 -29.23 4.53 -9.12
CA ALA A 74 -28.60 3.37 -9.72
C ALA A 74 -29.30 3.02 -11.05
N ASP A 75 -28.54 3.01 -12.14
CA ASP A 75 -29.01 2.76 -13.49
C ASP A 75 -28.03 1.79 -14.17
N ALA A 76 -28.44 0.51 -14.21
CA ALA A 76 -27.59 -0.58 -14.68
C ALA A 76 -27.09 -0.38 -16.12
N ALA A 77 -27.86 0.31 -16.97
CA ALA A 77 -27.45 0.59 -18.35
C ALA A 77 -26.30 1.60 -18.37
N ARG A 78 -26.41 2.68 -17.59
CA ARG A 78 -25.34 3.68 -17.47
C ARG A 78 -24.09 3.13 -16.80
N ASP A 79 -24.25 2.27 -15.80
CA ASP A 79 -23.11 1.62 -15.14
C ASP A 79 -22.33 0.72 -16.12
N ALA A 80 -23.05 -0.03 -16.96
CA ALA A 80 -22.44 -0.85 -18.02
C ALA A 80 -21.71 0.01 -19.07
N GLU A 81 -22.31 1.13 -19.52
CA GLU A 81 -21.67 2.06 -20.45
C GLU A 81 -20.38 2.66 -19.85
N ASN A 82 -20.41 3.05 -18.58
CA ASN A 82 -19.23 3.59 -17.89
C ASN A 82 -18.14 2.52 -17.73
N GLU A 83 -18.50 1.27 -17.43
CA GLU A 83 -17.54 0.15 -17.39
C GLU A 83 -16.89 -0.09 -18.75
N GLU A 84 -17.65 -0.06 -19.84
CA GLU A 84 -17.13 -0.19 -21.19
C GLU A 84 -16.18 0.96 -21.55
N GLN A 85 -16.55 2.20 -21.22
CA GLN A 85 -15.67 3.35 -21.40
C GLN A 85 -14.38 3.21 -20.58
N ASN A 86 -14.48 2.75 -19.33
CA ASN A 86 -13.32 2.49 -18.49
C ASN A 86 -12.40 1.42 -19.08
N ARG A 87 -12.97 0.36 -19.68
CA ARG A 87 -12.21 -0.70 -20.36
C ARG A 87 -11.45 -0.12 -21.56
N LYS A 88 -12.11 0.64 -22.42
CA LYS A 88 -11.49 1.29 -23.59
C LYS A 88 -10.34 2.22 -23.20
N ARG A 89 -10.52 3.01 -22.12
CA ARG A 89 -9.42 3.86 -21.59
C ARG A 89 -8.23 3.02 -21.12
N ARG A 90 -8.48 1.97 -20.32
CA ARG A 90 -7.42 1.07 -19.84
C ARG A 90 -6.72 0.31 -20.95
N GLU A 91 -7.39 0.03 -22.06
CA GLU A 91 -6.80 -0.60 -23.25
C GLU A 91 -5.88 0.37 -24.01
N GLN A 92 -6.27 1.65 -24.10
CA GLN A 92 -5.49 2.69 -24.79
C GLN A 92 -4.30 3.22 -23.96
N GLU A 93 -4.34 3.09 -22.64
CA GLU A 93 -3.25 3.53 -21.77
C GLU A 93 -1.95 2.73 -21.99
N PRO A 94 -0.78 3.40 -22.04
CA PRO A 94 0.49 2.72 -22.17
C PRO A 94 0.73 1.79 -20.98
N ALA A 95 0.95 0.52 -21.27
CA ALA A 95 1.11 -0.54 -20.29
C ALA A 95 2.36 -1.37 -20.59
N TYR A 96 2.90 -1.98 -19.55
CA TYR A 96 3.91 -3.03 -19.66
C TYR A 96 3.24 -4.39 -19.45
N GLN A 97 3.79 -5.39 -20.11
CA GLN A 97 3.55 -6.80 -19.82
C GLN A 97 4.79 -7.31 -19.07
N ILE A 98 4.61 -7.91 -17.90
CA ILE A 98 5.70 -8.59 -17.18
C ILE A 98 5.38 -10.05 -17.04
N THR A 99 6.40 -10.88 -17.22
CA THR A 99 6.35 -12.28 -16.86
C THR A 99 7.44 -12.53 -15.84
N PHE A 100 7.03 -12.88 -14.63
CA PHE A 100 7.95 -13.10 -13.52
C PHE A 100 7.71 -14.48 -12.90
N THR A 101 8.74 -14.97 -12.21
CA THR A 101 8.66 -16.23 -11.46
C THR A 101 8.51 -15.91 -9.99
N CYS A 102 7.44 -16.42 -9.38
CA CYS A 102 7.16 -16.22 -7.97
C CYS A 102 8.18 -17.00 -7.12
N LYS A 103 8.98 -16.31 -6.29
CA LYS A 103 10.01 -16.97 -5.47
C LYS A 103 9.50 -18.03 -4.49
N PRO A 104 8.44 -17.79 -3.68
CA PRO A 104 8.01 -18.77 -2.69
C PRO A 104 7.42 -20.06 -3.27
N CYS A 105 6.86 -20.03 -4.49
CA CYS A 105 6.21 -21.22 -5.09
C CYS A 105 6.78 -21.66 -6.44
N GLY A 106 7.67 -20.88 -7.08
CA GLY A 106 8.28 -21.20 -8.37
C GLY A 106 7.37 -21.00 -9.59
N GLU A 107 6.10 -20.62 -9.41
CA GLU A 107 5.16 -20.45 -10.53
C GLU A 107 5.48 -19.22 -11.37
N ARG A 108 5.46 -19.37 -12.69
CA ARG A 108 5.67 -18.27 -13.64
C ARG A 108 4.32 -17.69 -14.05
N SER A 109 4.15 -16.38 -13.94
CA SER A 109 2.89 -15.74 -14.33
C SER A 109 3.11 -14.42 -15.05
N SER A 110 2.22 -14.14 -16.00
CA SER A 110 2.21 -12.94 -16.82
C SER A 110 1.13 -11.98 -16.33
N HIS A 111 1.47 -10.70 -16.15
CA HIS A 111 0.56 -9.65 -15.67
C HIS A 111 0.75 -8.38 -16.49
N ARG A 112 -0.36 -7.65 -16.70
CA ARG A 112 -0.36 -6.33 -17.35
C ARG A 112 -0.49 -5.23 -16.28
N MET A 113 0.35 -4.21 -16.34
CA MET A 113 0.23 -3.03 -15.49
C MET A 113 0.50 -1.74 -16.28
N SER A 114 -0.08 -0.63 -15.83
CA SER A 114 0.13 0.66 -16.46
C SER A 114 1.57 1.14 -16.29
N LYS A 115 2.09 1.81 -17.32
CA LYS A 115 3.42 2.42 -17.31
C LYS A 115 3.53 3.45 -16.17
N GLN A 116 2.47 4.20 -15.93
CA GLN A 116 2.41 5.18 -14.84
C GLN A 116 2.52 4.51 -13.46
N GLY A 117 1.80 3.39 -13.24
CA GLY A 117 1.88 2.65 -11.99
C GLY A 117 3.29 2.16 -11.71
N TYR A 118 3.98 1.62 -12.73
CA TYR A 118 5.33 1.11 -12.58
C TYR A 118 6.37 2.17 -12.22
N HIS A 119 6.34 3.33 -12.87
CA HIS A 119 7.38 4.38 -12.73
C HIS A 119 7.10 5.41 -11.64
N ARG A 120 5.84 5.58 -11.24
CA ARG A 120 5.43 6.65 -10.31
C ARG A 120 4.60 6.15 -9.13
N GLY A 121 4.04 4.94 -9.22
CA GLY A 121 3.17 4.37 -8.20
C GLY A 121 3.80 3.19 -7.49
N THR A 122 2.95 2.47 -6.76
CA THR A 122 3.28 1.19 -6.14
C THR A 122 2.45 0.11 -6.84
N VAL A 123 3.12 -0.88 -7.42
CA VAL A 123 2.49 -1.98 -8.16
C VAL A 123 2.66 -3.27 -7.38
N VAL A 124 1.53 -3.93 -7.15
CA VAL A 124 1.45 -5.21 -6.46
C VAL A 124 0.64 -6.18 -7.31
N ILE A 125 1.19 -7.36 -7.56
CA ILE A 125 0.53 -8.39 -8.37
C ILE A 125 0.23 -9.62 -7.52
N ARG A 126 -0.87 -10.31 -7.84
CA ARG A 126 -1.27 -11.52 -7.13
C ARG A 126 -0.77 -12.74 -7.91
N CYS A 127 -0.01 -13.60 -7.27
CA CYS A 127 0.40 -14.87 -7.88
C CYS A 127 -0.79 -15.85 -7.88
N PRO A 128 -1.08 -16.53 -9.01
CA PRO A 128 -2.22 -17.45 -9.10
C PRO A 128 -2.07 -18.70 -8.22
N SER A 129 -0.85 -19.20 -8.02
CA SER A 129 -0.61 -20.44 -7.25
C SER A 129 -0.57 -20.20 -5.74
N CYS A 130 0.30 -19.30 -5.25
CA CYS A 130 0.41 -19.05 -3.81
C CYS A 130 -0.64 -18.05 -3.28
N LYS A 131 -1.41 -17.41 -4.16
CA LYS A 131 -2.46 -16.41 -3.86
C LYS A 131 -1.97 -15.17 -3.09
N ASN A 132 -0.69 -15.11 -2.76
CA ASN A 132 -0.01 -14.00 -2.12
C ASN A 132 0.24 -12.88 -3.13
N ARG A 133 0.52 -11.71 -2.57
CA ARG A 133 0.78 -10.47 -3.30
C ARG A 133 2.28 -10.22 -3.35
N HIS A 134 2.82 -9.97 -4.53
CA HIS A 134 4.22 -9.67 -4.78
C HIS A 134 4.38 -8.21 -5.19
N ILE A 135 5.33 -7.52 -4.56
CA ILE A 135 5.66 -6.13 -4.86
C ILE A 135 6.58 -6.11 -6.08
N ILE A 136 6.24 -5.26 -7.04
CA ILE A 136 6.94 -5.12 -8.31
C ILE A 136 7.64 -3.76 -8.38
N SER A 137 6.95 -2.72 -7.95
CA SER A 137 7.53 -1.38 -7.81
C SER A 137 6.90 -0.73 -6.59
N ASP A 138 7.68 -0.01 -5.80
CA ASP A 138 7.20 0.82 -4.69
C ASP A 138 7.88 2.19 -4.73
N HIS A 139 7.25 3.14 -5.43
CA HIS A 139 7.71 4.53 -5.46
C HIS A 139 7.03 5.43 -4.44
N LEU A 140 5.95 4.96 -3.80
CA LEU A 140 5.16 5.72 -2.82
C LEU A 140 5.52 5.38 -1.37
N ASN A 141 6.50 4.49 -1.16
CA ASN A 141 7.00 4.10 0.16
C ASN A 141 5.90 3.53 1.07
N ILE A 142 5.01 2.72 0.50
CA ILE A 142 3.90 2.11 1.25
C ILE A 142 4.38 0.88 2.01
N PHE A 143 5.32 0.13 1.43
CA PHE A 143 5.85 -1.10 2.01
C PHE A 143 7.31 -0.97 2.44
N TYR A 144 8.09 -0.17 1.70
CA TYR A 144 9.51 0.04 1.97
C TYR A 144 9.83 1.52 2.22
N ASP A 145 10.77 1.80 3.12
CA ASP A 145 11.24 3.16 3.41
C ASP A 145 12.01 3.79 2.25
N LYS A 146 12.49 2.97 1.32
CA LYS A 146 13.21 3.39 0.10
C LYS A 146 12.35 3.12 -1.13
N LYS A 147 12.53 3.97 -2.14
CA LYS A 147 11.92 3.75 -3.44
C LYS A 147 12.62 2.58 -4.09
N THR A 148 11.86 1.53 -4.39
CA THR A 148 12.43 0.28 -4.86
C THR A 148 11.72 -0.12 -6.15
N THR A 149 12.51 -0.29 -7.22
CA THR A 149 12.01 -0.84 -8.48
C THR A 149 12.35 -2.31 -8.63
N LEU A 150 11.67 -2.99 -9.56
CA LEU A 150 11.93 -4.39 -9.88
C LEU A 150 13.40 -4.59 -10.30
N GLU A 151 13.98 -3.61 -11.00
CA GLU A 151 15.39 -3.64 -11.39
C GLU A 151 16.33 -3.57 -10.19
N ASP A 152 16.03 -2.71 -9.21
CA ASP A 152 16.83 -2.59 -7.99
C ASP A 152 16.78 -3.90 -7.19
N ILE A 153 15.59 -4.50 -7.04
CA ILE A 153 15.40 -5.78 -6.34
C ILE A 153 16.21 -6.89 -7.01
N LEU A 154 16.20 -6.94 -8.34
CA LEU A 154 16.94 -7.96 -9.09
C LEU A 154 18.45 -7.70 -9.04
N ALA A 155 18.87 -6.44 -9.11
CA ALA A 155 20.28 -6.05 -9.02
C ALA A 155 20.89 -6.42 -7.67
N GLU A 156 20.20 -6.16 -6.56
CA GLU A 156 20.62 -6.57 -5.20
C GLU A 156 20.79 -8.09 -5.08
N GLN A 157 20.01 -8.85 -5.86
CA GLN A 157 20.02 -10.32 -5.86
C GLN A 157 20.96 -10.91 -6.92
N GLY A 158 21.66 -10.07 -7.70
CA GLY A 158 22.55 -10.49 -8.78
C GLY A 158 21.86 -11.01 -10.05
N ASN A 159 20.54 -10.80 -10.20
CA ASN A 159 19.77 -11.21 -11.36
C ASN A 159 19.62 -10.06 -12.37
N LYS A 160 19.50 -10.39 -13.66
CA LYS A 160 19.34 -9.39 -14.74
C LYS A 160 17.90 -9.36 -15.24
N LEU A 161 17.34 -8.16 -15.38
CA LEU A 161 16.05 -7.93 -16.04
C LEU A 161 16.30 -7.68 -17.53
N LYS A 162 15.59 -8.42 -18.40
CA LYS A 162 15.57 -8.15 -19.84
C LYS A 162 14.39 -7.25 -20.16
N ARG A 163 14.63 -6.18 -20.91
CA ARG A 163 13.58 -5.30 -21.44
C ARG A 163 13.47 -5.53 -22.94
N GLY A 164 12.24 -5.46 -23.43
CA GLY A 164 11.92 -5.56 -24.84
C GLY A 164 10.74 -4.67 -25.19
N TYR A 165 10.63 -4.31 -26.47
CA TYR A 165 9.50 -3.57 -27.03
C TYR A 165 8.73 -4.47 -27.98
N VAL A 166 7.39 -4.34 -27.96
CA VAL A 166 6.49 -5.14 -28.78
C VAL A 166 5.97 -4.27 -29.91
N GLU A 167 6.34 -4.59 -31.15
CA GLU A 167 5.77 -3.99 -32.38
C GLU A 167 4.90 -5.04 -33.08
N GLY A 168 3.59 -5.01 -32.80
CA GLY A 168 2.67 -6.02 -33.33
C GLY A 168 2.89 -7.38 -32.69
N ASP A 169 3.21 -8.39 -33.50
CA ASP A 169 3.42 -9.79 -33.08
C ASP A 169 4.89 -10.13 -32.78
N MET A 170 5.78 -9.13 -32.88
CA MET A 170 7.22 -9.31 -32.79
C MET A 170 7.78 -8.61 -31.56
N GLU A 171 8.50 -9.36 -30.73
CA GLU A 171 9.16 -8.85 -29.53
C GLU A 171 10.65 -8.62 -29.82
N PHE A 172 11.08 -7.37 -29.71
CA PHE A 172 12.46 -6.96 -29.89
C PHE A 172 13.12 -6.79 -28.52
N TRP A 173 14.21 -7.52 -28.29
CA TRP A 173 15.00 -7.43 -27.06
C TRP A 173 16.22 -6.53 -27.26
N ASP A 174 16.68 -5.89 -26.17
CA ASP A 174 17.89 -5.04 -26.19
C ASP A 174 19.18 -5.80 -26.58
N ASP A 175 19.17 -7.14 -26.51
CA ASP A 175 20.27 -8.00 -26.94
C ASP A 175 20.26 -8.28 -28.46
N GLY A 176 19.33 -7.68 -29.21
CA GLY A 176 19.16 -7.84 -30.64
C GLY A 176 18.44 -9.13 -31.05
N SER A 177 18.01 -9.94 -30.08
CA SER A 177 17.20 -11.13 -30.37
C SER A 177 15.74 -10.74 -30.63
N VAL A 178 15.10 -11.48 -31.54
CA VAL A 178 13.69 -11.30 -31.90
C VAL A 178 12.95 -12.59 -31.61
N THR A 179 11.91 -12.52 -30.78
CA THR A 179 11.04 -13.66 -30.49
C THR A 179 9.62 -13.37 -31.00
N PRO A 180 9.00 -14.28 -31.76
CA PRO A 180 7.58 -14.14 -32.09
C PRO A 180 6.77 -14.33 -30.81
N LYS A 181 5.75 -13.50 -30.63
CA LYS A 181 4.82 -13.64 -29.52
C LYS A 181 4.01 -14.93 -29.72
N GLU A 182 4.23 -15.93 -28.88
CA GLU A 182 3.35 -17.10 -28.84
C GLU A 182 1.95 -16.62 -28.45
N ALA A 183 1.00 -16.76 -29.36
CA ALA A 183 -0.38 -16.39 -29.13
C ALA A 183 -0.92 -17.24 -27.98
N GLU A 184 -1.24 -16.63 -26.83
CA GLU A 184 -2.12 -17.26 -25.86
C GLU A 184 -3.48 -17.44 -26.54
N GLU A 185 -3.73 -18.65 -27.03
CA GLU A 185 -5.07 -19.09 -27.40
C GLU A 185 -5.98 -18.86 -26.18
N ALA A 186 -6.80 -17.82 -26.25
CA ALA A 186 -7.92 -17.64 -25.37
C ALA A 186 -8.85 -18.85 -25.55
N LYS A 187 -8.64 -19.90 -24.76
CA LYS A 187 -9.64 -20.95 -24.57
C LYS A 187 -10.87 -20.26 -24.01
N SER A 188 -11.84 -20.02 -24.88
CA SER A 188 -13.21 -19.68 -24.51
C SER A 188 -13.75 -20.83 -23.68
N ASP A 189 -13.77 -20.68 -22.36
CA ASP A 189 -14.49 -21.56 -21.46
C ASP A 189 -16.00 -21.30 -21.66
N GLN A 190 -16.58 -22.01 -22.62
CA GLN A 190 -18.02 -22.06 -22.81
C GLN A 190 -18.61 -23.02 -21.77
N GLY A 191 -19.23 -22.44 -20.74
CA GLY A 191 -20.47 -22.91 -20.11
C GLY A 191 -20.46 -24.24 -19.36
N GLN A 192 -20.72 -24.16 -18.05
CA GLN A 192 -21.75 -25.00 -17.42
C GLN A 192 -22.25 -24.32 -16.12
N LEU A 193 -23.46 -23.79 -16.18
CA LEU A 193 -24.27 -23.47 -14.97
C LEU A 193 -24.94 -24.77 -14.49
N PRO A 194 -25.03 -25.01 -13.17
CA PRO A 194 -26.02 -25.94 -12.62
C PRO A 194 -27.42 -25.33 -12.58
#